data_AF-A0A378MXV7-F1
#
_entry.id   AF-A0A378MXV7-F1
#
_cell.length_a   1.000
_cell.length_b   1.000
_cell.length_c   1.000
_cell.angle_alpha   90.00
_cell.angle_beta   90.00
_cell.angle_gamma   90.00
#
_symmetry.space_group_name_H-M   'P 1'
#
loop_
_entity.id
_entity.type
_entity.pdbx_description
1 polymer ?
#
loop_
_entity_poly.entity_id
_entity_poly.type
_entity_poly.pdbx_seq_one_letter_code
_entity_poly.pdbx_strand_id
1 'polypeptide(L)' 'MFYSNNPLIKHKTGLLNLAEELGNISQACKVMGMSRDTFYRYQQAVK' A
#
# COMPACT_ATOMS: atom_id res chain seq x y z
N MET A 1 17.06 14.48 -1.48
CA MET A 1 16.60 13.36 -0.63
C MET A 1 15.24 13.74 -0.05
N PHE A 2 14.14 13.34 -0.68
CA PHE A 2 12.79 13.69 -0.20
C PHE A 2 12.39 12.77 0.96
N TYR A 3 12.85 13.09 2.18
CA TYR A 3 12.29 12.52 3.40
C TYR A 3 10.95 13.21 3.69
N SER A 4 9.94 12.89 2.89
CA SER A 4 8.57 13.22 3.23
C SER A 4 8.15 12.29 4.37
N ASN A 5 8.25 12.76 5.61
CA ASN A 5 7.63 12.18 6.80
C ASN A 5 6.10 12.31 6.74
N ASN A 6 5.51 11.96 5.59
CA ASN A 6 4.08 11.95 5.40
C ASN A 6 3.55 10.61 5.90
N PRO A 7 2.64 10.57 6.88
CA PRO A 7 2.02 9.32 7.33
C PRO A 7 1.35 8.57 6.16
N LEU A 8 0.91 9.30 5.13
CA LEU A 8 0.47 8.75 3.84
C LEU A 8 1.49 7.80 3.20
N ILE A 9 2.78 8.12 3.25
CA ILE A 9 3.84 7.29 2.66
C ILE A 9 4.01 6.01 3.47
N LYS A 10 3.98 6.06 4.81
CA LYS A 10 4.01 4.86 5.67
C LYS A 10 2.82 3.93 5.43
N HIS A 11 1.61 4.47 5.28
CA HIS A 11 0.43 3.67 4.94
C HIS A 11 0.52 3.06 3.53
N LYS A 12 1.14 3.77 2.58
CA LYS A 12 1.36 3.33 1.20
C LYS A 12 2.31 2.13 1.13
N THR A 13 3.45 2.20 1.82
CA THR A 13 4.38 1.06 1.90
C THR A 13 3.83 -0.08 2.76
N GLY A 14 3.10 0.23 3.84
CA GLY A 14 2.47 -0.78 4.69
C GLY A 14 1.47 -1.66 3.94
N LEU A 15 0.71 -1.09 2.99
CA LEU A 15 -0.24 -1.87 2.18
C LEU A 15 0.48 -2.84 1.23
N LEU A 16 1.55 -2.39 0.59
CA LEU A 16 2.34 -3.22 -0.33
C LEU A 16 3.03 -4.36 0.43
N ASN A 17 3.61 -4.06 1.59
CA ASN A 17 4.23 -5.08 2.45
C ASN A 17 3.21 -6.10 2.96
N LEU A 18 2.04 -5.64 3.39
CA LEU A 18 0.97 -6.52 3.87
C LEU A 18 0.41 -7.41 2.75
N ALA A 19 0.31 -6.89 1.53
CA ALA A 19 -0.12 -7.68 0.38
C ALA A 19 0.90 -8.75 0.00
N GLU A 20 2.19 -8.47 0.16
CA GLU A 20 3.28 -9.42 -0.05
C GLU A 20 3.32 -10.50 1.05
N GLU A 21 3.21 -10.11 2.33
CA GLU A 21 3.17 -11.04 3.46
C GLU A 21 1.94 -11.96 3.43
N LEU A 22 0.78 -11.43 3.05
CA LEU A 22 -0.45 -12.23 2.93
C LEU A 22 -0.52 -13.01 1.60
N GLY A 23 0.30 -12.66 0.60
CA GLY A 23 0.16 -13.14 -0.78
C GLY A 23 -1.20 -12.82 -1.40
N ASN A 24 -2.00 -11.94 -0.78
CA ASN A 24 -3.39 -11.68 -1.13
C ASN A 24 -3.73 -10.20 -0.99
N ILE A 25 -3.79 -9.53 -2.13
CA ILE A 25 -4.11 -8.10 -2.26
C ILE A 25 -5.49 -7.80 -1.68
N SER A 26 -6.48 -8.68 -1.87
CA SER A 26 -7.85 -8.42 -1.42
C SER A 26 -7.98 -8.49 0.11
N GLN A 27 -7.19 -9.35 0.77
CA GLN A 27 -7.14 -9.39 2.24
C GLN A 27 -6.38 -8.21 2.81
N ALA A 28 -5.22 -7.86 2.23
CA ALA A 28 -4.47 -6.66 2.64
C ALA A 28 -5.32 -5.38 2.50
N CYS A 29 -6.06 -5.24 1.40
CA CYS A 29 -7.00 -4.13 1.18
C CYS A 29 -8.11 -4.10 2.24
N LYS A 30 -8.70 -5.25 2.60
CA LYS A 30 -9.71 -5.32 3.68
C LYS A 30 -9.14 -4.92 5.04
N VAL A 31 -7.96 -5.41 5.40
CA VAL A 31 -7.32 -5.14 6.70
C VAL A 31 -6.95 -3.66 6.81
N MET A 32 -6.45 -3.06 5.73
CA MET A 32 -6.09 -1.64 5.68
C MET A 32 -7.28 -0.70 5.43
N GLY A 33 -8.49 -1.24 5.22
CA GLY A 33 -9.68 -0.45 4.88
C GLY A 33 -9.53 0.33 3.56
N MET A 34 -8.72 -0.18 2.63
CA MET A 34 -8.43 0.46 1.34
C MET A 34 -9.01 -0.31 0.17
N SER A 35 -9.32 0.41 -0.91
CA SER A 35 -9.80 -0.19 -2.15
C SER A 35 -8.67 -0.79 -2.98
N ARG A 36 -8.99 -1.83 -3.76
CA ARG A 36 -8.07 -2.41 -4.76
C ARG A 36 -7.57 -1.36 -5.77
N ASP A 37 -8.41 -0.38 -6.13
CA ASP A 37 -7.99 0.73 -6.99
C ASP A 37 -6.79 1.50 -6.40
N THR A 38 -6.89 1.84 -5.11
CA THR A 38 -5.82 2.53 -4.37
C THR A 38 -4.54 1.70 -4.36
N PHE A 39 -4.66 0.38 -4.21
CA PHE A 39 -3.51 -0.54 -4.31
C PHE A 39 -2.82 -0.45 -5.67
N TYR A 40 -3.56 -0.57 -6.79
CA TYR A 40 -2.97 -0.52 -8.12
C TYR A 40 -2.37 0.85 -8.46
N ARG A 41 -2.96 1.94 -7.97
CA ARG A 41 -2.37 3.29 -8.11
C ARG A 41 -1.05 3.40 -7.35
N TYR A 42 -0.97 2.78 -6.17
CA TYR A 42 0.25 2.76 -5.39
C TYR A 42 1.33 1.88 -6.00
N GLN A 43 0.97 0.71 -6.53
CA GLN A 43 1.87 -0.17 -7.27
C GLN A 43 2.45 0.53 -8.52
N GLN A 44 1.61 1.24 -9.27
CA GLN A 44 2.05 2.01 -10.45
C GLN A 44 3.00 3.16 -10.10
N ALA A 45 2.82 3.80 -8.94
CA ALA A 45 3.67 4.90 -8.49
C ALA A 45 4.96 4.44 -7.80
N VAL A 46 5.10 3.15 -7.49
CA VAL A 46 6.34 2.55 -6.97
C VAL A 46 7.18 1.92 -8.08
N LYS A 47 6.57 1.68 -9.25
CA LYS A 47 7.26 1.31 -10.48
C LYS A 47 7.99 2.53 -11.06
#